data_AF-A0AAU1XPV8-F1
#
_entry.id   AF-A0AAU1XPV8-F1
#
_cell.length_a   1.000
_cell.length_b   1.000
_cell.length_c   1.000
_cell.angle_alpha   90.00
_cell.angle_beta   90.00
_cell.angle_gamma   90.00
#
_symmetry.space_group_name_H-M   'P 1'
#
loop_
_entity.id
_entity.type
_entity.pdbx_description
1 polymer ?
#
loop_
_entity_poly.entity_id
_entity_poly.type
_entity_poly.pdbx_seq_one_letter_code
_entity_poly.pdbx_strand_id
1 'polypeptide(L)'
;MSPQPPTPPAGPDDAAAEPALVGFTVDLTSQEVLRRAQVMEALGPDWDPIEVLRGEEAAYDLLYSGLDEAQQRMYDDLVAAGVLPRRGHGRAAA
;
A
#
# COMPACT_ATOMS: atom_id res chain seq x y z
N MET A 1 -39.10 21.88 -16.22
CA MET A 1 -38.76 22.50 -14.92
C MET A 1 -39.85 22.08 -13.95
N SER A 2 -39.59 21.07 -13.13
CA SER A 2 -40.57 20.59 -12.14
C SER A 2 -40.62 21.55 -10.94
N PRO A 3 -41.81 21.80 -10.34
CA PRO A 3 -41.92 22.69 -9.21
C PRO A 3 -41.33 22.03 -7.94
N GLN A 4 -40.53 22.80 -7.22
CA GLN A 4 -39.98 22.45 -5.91
C GLN A 4 -41.12 22.19 -4.90
N PRO A 5 -41.07 21.12 -4.08
CA PRO A 5 -42.02 20.95 -2.97
C PRO A 5 -41.82 22.05 -1.91
N PRO A 6 -42.87 22.41 -1.14
CA PRO A 6 -42.79 23.46 -0.14
C PRO A 6 -41.88 23.04 1.02
N THR A 7 -41.00 23.96 1.44
CA THR A 7 -40.18 23.82 2.64
C THR A 7 -41.09 23.71 3.89
N PRO A 8 -40.90 22.72 4.76
CA PRO A 8 -41.66 22.62 6.01
C PRO A 8 -41.35 23.83 6.92
N PRO A 9 -42.31 24.25 7.78
CA PRO A 9 -42.09 25.39 8.66
C PRO A 9 -41.02 25.05 9.70
N ALA A 10 -39.94 25.82 9.73
CA ALA A 10 -38.98 25.79 10.82
C ALA A 10 -39.68 26.30 12.09
N GLY A 11 -39.95 25.39 13.03
CA GLY A 11 -40.44 25.74 14.35
C GLY A 11 -39.35 26.46 15.15
N PRO A 12 -39.70 27.19 16.22
CA PRO A 12 -38.72 27.88 17.07
C PRO A 12 -37.68 26.96 17.72
N ASP A 13 -37.88 25.63 17.66
CA ASP A 13 -36.95 24.62 18.15
C ASP A 13 -35.83 24.24 17.14
N ASP A 14 -35.93 24.64 15.87
CA ASP A 14 -34.94 24.27 14.83
C ASP A 14 -33.68 25.16 14.82
N ALA A 15 -33.66 26.27 15.56
CA ALA A 15 -32.59 27.27 15.48
C ALA A 15 -31.38 26.99 16.40
N ALA A 16 -31.42 25.94 17.23
CA ALA A 16 -30.39 25.69 18.27
C ALA A 16 -29.90 24.23 18.39
N ALA A 17 -30.24 23.34 17.45
CA ALA A 17 -29.68 22.01 17.45
C ALA A 17 -28.40 22.00 16.60
N GLU A 18 -27.23 22.12 17.25
CA GLU A 18 -25.99 21.69 16.59
C GLU A 18 -26.18 20.23 16.12
N PRO A 19 -25.82 19.89 14.88
CA PRO A 19 -26.01 18.54 14.38
C PRO A 19 -25.24 17.57 15.29
N ALA A 20 -26.00 16.74 16.01
CA ALA A 20 -25.41 15.77 16.93
C ALA A 20 -24.49 14.82 16.16
N LEU A 21 -23.23 14.72 16.60
CA LEU A 21 -22.27 13.78 16.02
C LEU A 21 -22.77 12.34 16.22
N VAL A 22 -22.88 11.60 15.14
CA VAL A 22 -23.22 10.17 15.17
C VAL A 22 -21.93 9.37 15.29
N GLY A 23 -21.90 8.42 16.23
CA GLY A 23 -20.76 7.52 16.40
C GLY A 23 -20.54 6.67 15.15
N PHE A 24 -19.33 6.75 14.58
CA PHE A 24 -18.90 5.96 13.43
C PHE A 24 -17.74 5.06 13.86
N THR A 25 -17.92 3.75 13.72
CA THR A 25 -16.89 2.75 14.03
C THR A 25 -16.65 1.89 12.79
N VAL A 26 -15.38 1.62 12.48
CA VAL A 26 -14.98 0.76 11.36
C VAL A 26 -14.16 -0.40 11.91
N ASP A 27 -14.54 -1.62 11.54
CA ASP A 27 -13.71 -2.80 11.79
C ASP A 27 -12.63 -2.92 10.71
N LEU A 28 -11.41 -2.49 11.04
CA LEU A 28 -10.27 -2.57 10.13
C LEU A 28 -9.80 -4.01 9.88
N THR A 29 -10.08 -4.95 10.78
CA THR A 29 -9.70 -6.36 10.60
C THR A 29 -10.50 -6.97 9.46
N SER A 30 -11.81 -6.76 9.45
CA SER A 30 -12.68 -7.20 8.34
C SER A 30 -12.33 -6.50 7.03
N GLN A 31 -12.01 -5.20 7.07
CA GLN A 31 -11.58 -4.47 5.87
C GLN A 31 -10.25 -4.99 5.30
N GLU A 32 -9.28 -5.36 6.15
CA GLU A 32 -8.01 -5.92 5.68
C GLU A 32 -8.18 -7.31 5.04
N VAL A 33 -9.09 -8.14 5.56
CA VAL A 33 -9.42 -9.43 4.94
C VAL A 33 -9.99 -9.22 3.53
N LEU A 34 -10.91 -8.26 3.37
CA LEU A 34 -11.47 -7.93 2.06
C LEU A 34 -10.41 -7.37 1.11
N ARG A 35 -9.54 -6.47 1.59
CA ARG A 35 -8.43 -5.92 0.80
C ARG A 35 -7.53 -7.02 0.28
N ARG A 36 -7.14 -7.98 1.14
CA ARG A 36 -6.29 -9.13 0.74
C ARG A 36 -6.98 -10.01 -0.29
N ALA A 37 -8.27 -10.30 -0.11
CA ALA A 37 -9.02 -11.09 -1.09
C ALA A 37 -9.05 -10.41 -2.47
N GLN A 38 -9.33 -9.10 -2.51
CA GLN A 38 -9.33 -8.32 -3.75
C GLN A 38 -7.95 -8.26 -4.40
N VAL A 39 -6.88 -8.13 -3.61
CA VAL A 39 -5.49 -8.18 -4.13
C VAL A 39 -5.20 -9.54 -4.75
N MET A 40 -5.52 -10.64 -4.07
CA MET A 40 -5.31 -11.98 -4.60
C MET A 40 -6.11 -12.22 -5.89
N GLU A 41 -7.34 -11.72 -5.96
CA GLU A 41 -8.16 -11.81 -7.17
C GLU A 41 -7.58 -10.99 -8.33
N ALA A 42 -7.06 -9.79 -8.05
CA ALA A 42 -6.40 -8.95 -9.06
C ALA A 42 -5.08 -9.56 -9.58
N LEU A 43 -4.33 -10.26 -8.73
CA LEU A 43 -3.12 -10.98 -9.14
C LEU A 43 -3.44 -12.20 -10.01
N GLY A 44 -4.59 -12.83 -9.78
CA GLY A 44 -5.08 -13.95 -10.58
C GLY A 44 -4.44 -15.30 -10.21
N PRO A 45 -4.98 -16.40 -10.78
CA PRO A 45 -4.58 -17.77 -10.41
C PRO A 45 -3.18 -18.16 -10.89
N ASP A 46 -2.65 -17.46 -11.89
CA ASP A 46 -1.34 -17.76 -12.49
C ASP A 46 -0.18 -17.01 -11.79
N TRP A 47 -0.48 -16.22 -10.76
CA TRP A 47 0.55 -15.49 -10.03
C TRP A 47 1.45 -16.44 -9.23
N ASP A 48 2.72 -16.53 -9.62
CA ASP A 48 3.76 -17.24 -8.87
C ASP A 48 4.62 -16.24 -8.08
N PRO A 49 4.42 -16.11 -6.75
CA PRO A 49 5.20 -15.17 -5.94
C PRO A 49 6.69 -15.50 -5.92
N ILE A 50 7.08 -16.76 -6.14
CA ILE A 50 8.48 -17.16 -6.15
C ILE A 50 9.14 -16.75 -7.46
N GLU A 51 8.42 -16.86 -8.58
CA GLU A 51 8.90 -16.37 -9.88
C GLU A 51 9.14 -14.86 -9.85
N VAL A 52 8.20 -14.09 -9.32
CA VAL A 52 8.35 -12.63 -9.15
C VAL A 52 9.57 -12.28 -8.29
N LEU A 53 9.75 -12.95 -7.14
CA LEU A 53 10.92 -12.71 -6.27
C LEU A 53 12.25 -13.06 -6.95
N ARG A 54 12.30 -14.12 -7.76
CA ARG A 54 13.50 -14.46 -8.54
C ARG A 54 13.77 -13.41 -9.63
N GLY A 55 12.73 -12.93 -10.30
CA GLY A 55 12.82 -11.87 -11.30
C GLY A 55 13.38 -10.58 -10.71
N GLU A 56 12.92 -10.22 -9.50
CA GLU A 56 13.46 -9.06 -8.77
C GLU A 56 14.95 -9.23 -8.42
N GLU A 57 15.37 -10.39 -7.90
CA GLU A 57 16.79 -10.64 -7.58
C GLU A 57 17.66 -10.54 -8.85
N ALA A 58 17.20 -11.13 -9.96
CA ALA A 58 17.90 -11.06 -11.24
C ALA A 58 18.01 -9.62 -11.78
N ALA A 59 16.96 -8.81 -11.60
CA ALA A 59 16.99 -7.39 -11.97
C ALA A 59 17.97 -6.60 -11.10
N TYR A 60 18.04 -6.88 -9.79
CA TYR A 60 19.04 -6.28 -8.90
C TYR A 60 20.47 -6.67 -9.30
N ASP A 61 20.69 -7.93 -9.66
CA ASP A 61 21.98 -8.39 -10.14
C ASP A 61 22.41 -7.67 -11.41
N LEU A 62 21.49 -7.47 -12.35
CA LEU A 62 21.73 -6.69 -13.56
C LEU A 62 22.03 -5.21 -13.25
N LEU A 63 21.27 -4.58 -12.35
CA LEU A 63 21.42 -3.16 -12.01
C LEU A 63 22.82 -2.84 -11.47
N TYR A 64 23.36 -3.74 -10.64
CA TYR A 64 24.70 -3.61 -10.07
C TYR A 64 25.71 -4.54 -10.78
N SER A 65 25.46 -4.86 -12.05
CA SER A 65 26.42 -5.57 -12.89
C SER A 65 27.43 -4.60 -13.52
N GLY A 66 28.63 -5.10 -13.82
CA GLY A 66 29.63 -4.32 -14.55
C GLY A 66 30.16 -3.08 -13.82
N LEU A 67 30.07 -3.06 -12.48
CA LEU A 67 30.62 -1.96 -11.69
C LEU A 67 32.14 -1.90 -11.86
N ASP A 68 32.64 -0.67 -12.05
CA ASP A 68 34.07 -0.43 -11.93
C ASP A 68 34.54 -0.49 -10.46
N GLU A 69 35.84 -0.42 -10.23
CA GLU A 69 36.42 -0.55 -8.89
C GLU A 69 35.92 0.53 -7.91
N ALA A 70 35.65 1.75 -8.38
CA ALA A 70 35.17 2.83 -7.51
C ALA A 70 33.69 2.63 -7.15
N GLN A 71 32.89 2.22 -8.13
CA GLN A 71 31.49 1.87 -7.96
C GLN A 71 31.32 0.63 -7.06
N GLN A 72 32.18 -0.37 -7.22
CA GLN A 72 32.16 -1.57 -6.38
C GLN A 72 32.45 -1.23 -4.92
N ARG A 73 33.44 -0.37 -4.65
CA ARG A 73 33.72 0.09 -3.28
C ARG A 73 32.53 0.83 -2.66
N MET A 74 31.89 1.72 -3.43
CA MET A 74 30.70 2.42 -2.96
C MET A 74 29.53 1.45 -2.70
N TYR A 75 29.32 0.46 -3.57
CA TYR A 75 28.32 -0.57 -3.37
C TYR A 75 28.58 -1.35 -2.07
N ASP A 76 29.83 -1.76 -1.83
CA ASP A 76 30.22 -2.49 -0.63
C ASP A 76 30.02 -1.66 0.65
N ASP A 77 30.33 -0.35 0.61
CA ASP A 77 30.10 0.58 1.72
C ASP A 77 28.61 0.75 2.03
N LEU A 78 27.77 0.87 1.00
CA LEU A 78 26.31 0.99 1.16
C LEU A 78 25.69 -0.30 1.71
N VAL A 79 26.23 -1.45 1.31
CA VAL A 79 25.86 -2.75 1.89
C VAL A 79 26.26 -2.81 3.37
N ALA A 80 27.50 -2.42 3.71
CA ALA A 80 27.98 -2.44 5.09
C ALA A 80 27.19 -1.49 6.00
N ALA A 81 26.73 -0.36 5.46
CA ALA A 81 25.87 0.58 6.16
C ALA A 81 24.40 0.13 6.27
N GLY A 82 24.02 -0.98 5.63
CA GLY A 82 22.64 -1.49 5.61
C GLY A 82 21.69 -0.67 4.72
N VAL A 83 22.22 0.20 3.87
CA VAL A 83 21.43 0.97 2.90
C VAL A 83 20.99 0.08 1.74
N LEU A 84 21.90 -0.78 1.27
CA LEU A 84 21.59 -1.78 0.27
C LEU A 84 21.52 -3.17 0.89
N PRO A 85 20.58 -4.01 0.45
CA PRO A 85 20.63 -5.43 0.77
C PRO A 85 21.89 -6.01 0.13
N ARG A 86 22.56 -6.93 0.82
CA ARG A 86 23.65 -7.68 0.20
C ARG A 86 22.99 -8.67 -0.79
N ARG A 87 23.74 -9.15 -1.78
CA ARG A 87 23.22 -10.16 -2.73
C ARG A 87 22.95 -11.51 -2.07
N GLY A 88 21.91 -12.22 -2.53
CA GLY A 88 21.72 -13.65 -2.26
C GLY A 88 21.13 -14.05 -0.90
N HIS A 89 20.72 -13.11 -0.05
CA HIS A 89 19.81 -13.37 1.07
C HIS A 89 18.50 -12.75 0.65
N GLY A 90 17.60 -13.63 0.22
CA GLY A 90 16.26 -13.22 -0.19
C GLY A 90 15.69 -12.22 0.82
N ARG A 91 15.05 -11.19 0.29
CA ARG A 91 14.43 -10.06 1.00
C ARG A 91 13.33 -10.46 2.02
N ALA A 92 13.21 -11.75 2.35
CA ALA A 92 12.16 -12.36 3.15
C ALA A 92 12.54 -12.60 4.63
N ALA A 93 13.63 -12.02 5.13
CA ALA A 93 13.98 -12.12 6.55
C ALA A 93 14.36 -10.74 7.12
N ALA A 94 13.35 -10.04 7.64
CA ALA A 94 13.43 -9.11 8.75
C ALA A 94 12.03 -9.02 9.40
#